data_AF-A0A2D7I6I2-F1
#
_entry.id   AF-A0A2D7I6I2-F1
#
_cell.length_a   1.000
_cell.length_b   1.000
_cell.length_c   1.000
_cell.angle_alpha   90.00
_cell.angle_beta   90.00
_cell.angle_gamma   90.00
#
_symmetry.space_group_name_H-M   'P 1'
#
loop_
_entity.id
_entity.type
_entity.pdbx_description
1 polymer ?
#
loop_
_entity_poly.entity_id
_entity_poly.type
_entity_poly.pdbx_seq_one_letter_code
_entity_poly.pdbx_strand_id
1 'polypeptide(L)'
;MCIIAAGSGLSAAAAAAANATIAVSAISTAASVGMGIMSAQQQAANAQANLNAQAQAQQVQLDAQREQSILNQENQRQALLLQQQQGIDSYNLQVEQTNNALQNNWNQQREQVELARQQKYERFQEESRIYHKDYLAAEKQIDLNNQAANTAYMQEQTKLNEAKKKAAFENQTLLAKSIGAKGTILASGRTGQSIGVILGDVDRQIGFEKAMNQATLDSKRDASIIAMEGNWLKAQSENNKAKSSIGLIPELGYLPDVPDSPIYVTG
;
A
#
# COMPACT_ATOMS: atom_id res chain seq x y z
N MET A 1 5.55 -32.52 -21.02
CA MET A 1 6.43 -33.10 -19.99
C MET A 1 7.87 -32.86 -20.42
N CYS A 2 8.54 -31.90 -19.79
CA CYS A 2 9.98 -31.71 -19.90
C CYS A 2 10.41 -31.02 -18.60
N ILE A 3 11.18 -31.74 -17.78
CA ILE A 3 11.76 -31.26 -16.53
C ILE A 3 13.19 -30.83 -16.87
N ILE A 4 13.48 -29.54 -16.74
CA ILE A 4 14.84 -29.00 -16.85
C ILE A 4 15.26 -28.52 -15.47
N ALA A 5 16.37 -29.09 -15.01
CA ALA A 5 17.05 -28.81 -13.76
C ALA A 5 17.79 -27.46 -13.84
N ALA A 6 17.65 -26.67 -12.78
CA ALA A 6 18.54 -25.58 -12.39
C ALA A 6 18.91 -25.85 -10.91
N GLY A 7 20.10 -25.58 -10.38
CA GLY A 7 21.25 -24.85 -10.87
C GLY A 7 22.06 -24.44 -9.63
N SER A 8 23.29 -24.95 -9.54
CA SER A 8 24.48 -24.36 -8.91
C SER A 8 24.32 -23.19 -7.91
N GLY A 9 24.67 -23.46 -6.65
CA GLY A 9 25.11 -22.45 -5.68
C GLY A 9 26.63 -22.30 -5.70
N LEU A 10 27.12 -21.07 -5.88
CA LEU A 10 28.53 -20.68 -5.93
C LEU A 10 28.68 -19.28 -5.31
N SER A 11 29.87 -19.03 -4.73
CA SER A 11 30.45 -17.76 -4.26
C SER A 11 30.04 -17.27 -2.86
N ALA A 12 30.88 -16.62 -2.05
CA ALA A 12 32.34 -16.37 -2.01
C ALA A 12 32.66 -15.59 -0.70
N ALA A 13 33.94 -15.64 -0.28
CA ALA A 13 34.74 -14.53 0.32
C ALA A 13 34.25 -13.80 1.60
N ALA A 14 35.06 -13.19 2.48
CA ALA A 14 36.49 -13.10 2.79
C ALA A 14 36.63 -12.13 4.01
N ALA A 15 37.79 -12.18 4.70
CA ALA A 15 38.48 -11.05 5.39
C ALA A 15 37.80 -10.40 6.64
N ALA A 16 38.47 -9.75 7.60
CA ALA A 16 39.86 -9.58 8.05
C ALA A 16 39.85 -8.72 9.35
N ALA A 17 41.00 -8.65 10.04
CA ALA A 17 41.49 -7.58 10.95
C ALA A 17 40.77 -7.35 12.30
N ALA A 18 41.41 -7.57 13.47
CA ALA A 18 42.41 -6.74 14.19
C ALA A 18 41.80 -5.62 15.05
N ASN A 19 42.04 -5.64 16.38
CA ASN A 19 42.49 -4.46 17.15
C ASN A 19 42.84 -4.76 18.62
N ALA A 20 43.77 -3.93 19.10
CA ALA A 20 44.48 -3.93 20.37
C ALA A 20 43.63 -3.64 21.61
N THR A 21 44.12 -4.03 22.80
CA THR A 21 43.94 -3.23 24.03
C THR A 21 45.12 -3.41 24.98
N ILE A 22 45.71 -2.29 25.36
CA ILE A 22 46.77 -2.08 26.36
C ILE A 22 46.12 -1.96 27.75
N ALA A 23 46.69 -2.58 28.79
CA ALA A 23 46.46 -2.19 30.19
C ALA A 23 47.70 -2.54 31.03
N VAL A 24 48.51 -1.56 31.45
CA VAL A 24 48.44 -0.81 32.73
C VAL A 24 49.37 -1.40 33.82
N SER A 25 50.42 -0.64 34.09
CA SER A 25 51.18 -0.38 35.34
C SER A 25 51.31 -1.43 36.44
N ALA A 26 52.53 -1.59 36.96
CA ALA A 26 52.78 -1.56 38.40
C ALA A 26 54.23 -1.16 38.74
N ILE A 27 54.32 -0.22 39.68
CA ILE A 27 55.48 0.32 40.37
C ILE A 27 56.03 -0.74 41.34
N SER A 28 57.35 -0.82 41.52
CA SER A 28 57.92 -1.07 42.87
C SER A 28 59.39 -0.67 42.96
N THR A 29 59.63 0.23 43.92
CA THR A 29 60.90 0.68 44.46
C THR A 29 61.50 -0.39 45.38
N ALA A 30 62.81 -0.63 45.35
CA ALA A 30 63.54 -1.15 46.52
C ALA A 30 65.03 -0.82 46.44
N ALA A 31 65.54 -0.27 47.54
CA ALA A 31 66.92 0.12 47.78
C ALA A 31 67.72 -1.00 48.45
N SER A 32 69.05 -1.00 48.28
CA SER A 32 70.06 -1.50 49.25
C SER A 32 71.45 -1.27 48.64
N VAL A 33 72.29 -0.31 49.06
CA VAL A 33 73.12 -0.18 50.30
C VAL A 33 74.20 -1.27 50.46
N GLY A 34 75.46 -0.81 50.44
CA GLY A 34 76.61 -1.34 51.20
C GLY A 34 77.71 -2.02 50.36
N MET A 35 79.02 -1.98 50.68
CA MET A 35 79.88 -1.29 51.65
C MET A 35 81.35 -1.60 51.31
N GLY A 36 82.32 -0.79 51.78
CA GLY A 36 83.71 -1.24 52.09
C GLY A 36 84.80 -0.84 51.08
N ILE A 37 85.51 0.30 51.21
CA ILE A 37 86.66 0.64 52.10
C ILE A 37 87.96 -0.08 51.71
N MET A 38 88.99 0.68 51.25
CA MET A 38 90.32 0.70 51.89
C MET A 38 91.32 1.68 51.26
N SER A 39 91.94 2.48 52.15
CA SER A 39 93.29 3.09 52.12
C SER A 39 93.65 4.16 51.09
N ALA A 40 93.81 5.41 51.56
CA ALA A 40 95.07 6.17 51.47
C ALA A 40 94.86 7.63 51.93
N GLN A 41 94.98 7.85 53.25
CA GLN A 41 94.79 9.10 53.97
C GLN A 41 96.15 9.78 54.22
N GLN A 42 96.68 10.59 53.29
CA GLN A 42 97.78 11.52 53.64
C GLN A 42 98.10 12.66 52.64
N GLN A 43 97.19 13.05 51.74
CA GLN A 43 97.48 14.07 50.70
C GLN A 43 96.41 15.18 50.58
N ALA A 44 95.65 15.46 51.64
CA ALA A 44 94.39 16.24 51.54
C ALA A 44 94.46 17.75 51.86
N ALA A 45 95.50 18.28 52.51
CA ALA A 45 95.43 19.64 53.08
C ALA A 45 95.72 20.81 52.10
N ASN A 46 96.65 20.67 51.14
CA ASN A 46 96.94 21.71 50.13
C ASN A 46 96.14 21.55 48.82
N ALA A 47 95.37 20.47 48.67
CA ALA A 47 94.45 20.26 47.55
C ALA A 47 93.09 20.93 47.78
N GLN A 48 92.68 21.16 49.02
CA GLN A 48 91.32 21.57 49.40
C GLN A 48 90.98 23.04 49.07
N ALA A 49 91.98 23.94 49.03
CA ALA A 49 91.77 25.33 48.63
C ALA A 49 91.67 25.52 47.10
N ASN A 50 92.42 24.74 46.32
CA ASN A 50 92.35 24.75 44.85
C ASN A 50 91.11 23.96 44.36
N LEU A 51 90.71 22.91 45.08
CA LEU A 51 89.46 22.18 44.84
C LEU A 51 88.21 23.02 45.11
N ASN A 52 88.18 23.90 46.12
CA ASN A 52 87.01 24.74 46.36
C ASN A 52 86.80 25.81 45.27
N ALA A 53 87.87 26.38 44.72
CA ALA A 53 87.79 27.32 43.60
C ALA A 53 87.41 26.62 42.28
N GLN A 54 87.96 25.42 42.05
CA GLN A 54 87.63 24.61 40.87
C GLN A 54 86.22 23.99 40.98
N ALA A 55 85.77 23.65 42.19
CA ALA A 55 84.40 23.18 42.46
C ALA A 55 83.37 24.30 42.27
N GLN A 56 83.68 25.55 42.63
CA GLN A 56 82.79 26.69 42.32
C GLN A 56 82.72 26.98 40.82
N ALA A 57 83.84 26.98 40.11
CA ALA A 57 83.84 27.15 38.64
C ALA A 57 83.11 26.01 37.93
N GLN A 58 83.26 24.78 38.45
CA GLN A 58 82.56 23.60 37.95
C GLN A 58 81.07 23.64 38.29
N GLN A 59 80.67 24.16 39.47
CA GLN A 59 79.26 24.40 39.81
C GLN A 59 78.61 25.40 38.87
N VAL A 60 79.26 26.52 38.56
CA VAL A 60 78.72 27.52 37.63
C VAL A 60 78.60 26.95 36.21
N GLN A 61 79.54 26.10 35.77
CA GLN A 61 79.41 25.38 34.49
C GLN A 61 78.28 24.34 34.50
N LEU A 62 78.10 23.63 35.61
CA LEU A 62 77.06 22.61 35.76
C LEU A 62 75.67 23.25 35.83
N ASP A 63 75.53 24.39 36.52
CA ASP A 63 74.30 25.18 36.56
C ASP A 63 73.98 25.79 35.19
N ALA A 64 74.97 26.32 34.46
CA ALA A 64 74.77 26.80 33.08
C ALA A 64 74.32 25.66 32.12
N GLN A 65 74.87 24.44 32.28
CA GLN A 65 74.42 23.26 31.54
C GLN A 65 73.01 22.83 31.94
N ARG A 66 72.67 22.92 33.24
CA ARG A 66 71.34 22.59 33.76
C ARG A 66 70.31 23.56 33.24
N GLU A 67 70.62 24.85 33.23
CA GLU A 67 69.74 25.90 32.73
C GLU A 67 69.50 25.76 31.22
N GLN A 68 70.54 25.43 30.43
CA GLN A 68 70.36 25.04 29.02
C GLN A 68 69.49 23.79 28.84
N SER A 69 69.61 22.79 29.71
CA SER A 69 68.81 21.57 29.64
C SER A 69 67.32 21.84 29.96
N ILE A 70 67.05 22.73 30.93
CA ILE A 70 65.69 23.14 31.32
C ILE A 70 65.04 23.89 30.16
N LEU A 71 65.75 24.86 29.56
CA LEU A 71 65.27 25.63 28.42
C LEU A 71 64.95 24.74 27.20
N ASN A 72 65.77 23.71 26.94
CA ASN A 72 65.49 22.73 25.89
C ASN A 72 64.26 21.86 26.20
N GLN A 73 64.10 21.46 27.46
CA GLN A 73 62.97 20.65 27.92
C GLN A 73 61.65 21.44 27.90
N GLU A 74 61.70 22.74 28.23
CA GLU A 74 60.54 23.64 28.17
C GLU A 74 60.09 23.91 26.73
N ASN A 75 61.04 24.10 25.81
CA ASN A 75 60.74 24.21 24.38
C ASN A 75 60.08 22.93 23.84
N GLN A 76 60.53 21.73 24.27
CA GLN A 76 59.87 20.47 23.90
C GLN A 76 58.45 20.34 24.50
N ARG A 77 58.24 20.78 25.74
CA ARG A 77 56.89 20.79 26.36
C ARG A 77 55.93 21.73 25.66
N GLN A 78 56.37 22.94 25.31
CA GLN A 78 55.55 23.88 24.55
C GLN A 78 55.21 23.34 23.15
N ALA A 79 56.18 22.72 22.47
CA ALA A 79 55.93 22.08 21.17
C ALA A 79 54.91 20.93 21.26
N LEU A 80 54.98 20.11 22.32
CA LEU A 80 54.03 19.01 22.55
C LEU A 80 52.61 19.53 22.83
N LEU A 81 52.48 20.58 23.64
CA LEU A 81 51.18 21.20 23.93
C LEU A 81 50.55 21.79 22.67
N LEU A 82 51.34 22.48 21.84
CA LEU A 82 50.87 23.03 20.58
C LEU A 82 50.45 21.91 19.61
N GLN A 83 51.23 20.83 19.53
CA GLN A 83 50.89 19.66 18.72
C GLN A 83 49.59 18.98 19.19
N GLN A 84 49.38 18.87 20.51
CA GLN A 84 48.15 18.32 21.07
C GLN A 84 46.94 19.22 20.77
N GLN A 85 47.11 20.53 20.85
CA GLN A 85 46.06 21.50 20.55
C GLN A 85 45.64 21.46 19.08
N GLN A 86 46.60 21.40 18.14
CA GLN A 86 46.33 21.21 16.71
C GLN A 86 45.63 19.86 16.42
N GLY A 87 45.95 18.81 17.19
CA GLY A 87 45.25 17.53 17.12
C GLY A 87 43.77 17.63 17.53
N ILE A 88 43.47 18.38 18.59
CA ILE A 88 42.10 18.62 19.07
C ILE A 88 41.31 19.45 18.05
N ASP A 89 41.91 20.53 17.52
CA ASP A 89 41.25 21.40 16.54
C ASP A 89 40.95 20.66 15.22
N SER A 90 41.87 19.82 14.75
CA SER A 90 41.64 19.00 13.54
C SER A 90 40.56 17.94 13.76
N TYR A 91 40.51 17.32 14.94
CA TYR A 91 39.45 16.39 15.31
C TYR A 91 38.08 17.07 15.39
N ASN A 92 37.99 18.24 16.05
CA ASN A 92 36.75 19.00 16.16
C ASN A 92 36.22 19.42 14.78
N LEU A 93 37.10 19.88 13.89
CA LEU A 93 36.72 20.22 12.52
C LEU A 93 36.21 19.00 11.74
N GLN A 94 36.84 17.83 11.91
CA GLN A 94 36.39 16.60 11.27
C GLN A 94 35.00 16.17 11.77
N VAL A 95 34.75 16.26 13.08
CA VAL A 95 33.44 15.98 13.68
C VAL A 95 32.39 16.95 13.13
N GLU A 96 32.70 18.25 13.02
CA GLU A 96 31.79 19.26 12.48
C GLU A 96 31.46 19.00 11.00
N GLN A 97 32.44 18.66 10.17
CA GLN A 97 32.21 18.29 8.77
C GLN A 97 31.33 17.04 8.64
N THR A 98 31.55 16.05 9.52
CA THR A 98 30.77 14.81 9.54
C THR A 98 29.32 15.08 9.96
N ASN A 99 29.12 15.89 11.01
CA ASN A 99 27.80 16.28 11.50
C ASN A 99 27.01 17.09 10.44
N ASN A 100 27.67 18.00 9.71
CA ASN A 100 27.05 18.72 8.60
C ASN A 100 26.64 17.79 7.44
N ALA A 101 27.48 16.82 7.07
CA ALA A 101 27.15 15.84 6.04
C ALA A 101 25.95 14.97 6.44
N LEU A 102 25.89 14.52 7.70
CA LEU A 102 24.76 13.77 8.26
C LEU A 102 23.46 14.58 8.21
N GLN A 103 23.54 15.87 8.57
CA GLN A 103 22.37 16.75 8.54
C GLN A 103 21.84 16.98 7.12
N ASN A 104 22.73 17.16 6.14
CA ASN A 104 22.34 17.28 4.73
C ASN A 104 21.67 15.99 4.22
N ASN A 105 22.21 14.83 4.57
CA ASN A 105 21.62 13.54 4.19
C ASN A 105 20.23 13.36 4.81
N TRP A 106 20.06 13.70 6.09
CA TRP A 106 18.77 13.64 6.78
C TRP A 106 17.72 14.56 6.14
N ASN A 107 18.09 15.80 5.82
CA ASN A 107 17.21 16.75 5.14
C ASN A 107 16.75 16.22 3.76
N GLN A 108 17.66 15.61 3.00
CA GLN A 108 17.32 15.01 1.70
C GLN A 108 16.36 13.82 1.84
N GLN A 109 16.58 12.95 2.83
CA GLN A 109 15.68 11.82 3.07
C GLN A 109 14.27 12.30 3.47
N ARG A 110 14.19 13.31 4.35
CA ARG A 110 12.93 13.96 4.73
C ARG A 110 12.16 14.48 3.52
N GLU A 111 12.82 15.24 2.66
CA GLU A 111 12.20 15.82 1.46
C GLU A 111 11.70 14.73 0.51
N GLN A 112 12.47 13.65 0.31
CA GLN A 112 12.05 12.51 -0.51
C GLN A 112 10.82 11.80 0.06
N VAL A 113 10.76 11.62 1.39
CA VAL A 113 9.59 11.02 2.07
C VAL A 113 8.36 11.91 1.94
N GLU A 114 8.51 13.22 2.11
CA GLU A 114 7.41 14.17 1.96
C GLU A 114 6.86 14.17 0.53
N LEU A 115 7.73 14.18 -0.47
CA LEU A 115 7.34 14.07 -1.88
C LEU A 115 6.61 12.75 -2.18
N ALA A 116 7.13 11.63 -1.67
CA ALA A 116 6.51 10.31 -1.83
C ALA A 116 5.12 10.25 -1.16
N ARG A 117 4.95 10.89 0.01
CA ARG A 117 3.66 11.04 0.67
C ARG A 117 2.69 11.88 -0.16
N GLN A 118 3.13 13.04 -0.67
CA GLN A 118 2.29 13.90 -1.51
C GLN A 118 1.78 13.16 -2.75
N GLN A 119 2.65 12.46 -3.46
CA GLN A 119 2.24 11.66 -4.63
C GLN A 119 1.22 10.57 -4.29
N LYS A 120 1.34 9.93 -3.12
CA LYS A 120 0.36 8.94 -2.65
C LYS A 120 -0.99 9.59 -2.35
N TYR A 121 -1.02 10.76 -1.73
CA TYR A 121 -2.26 11.50 -1.49
C TYR A 121 -2.94 11.94 -2.78
N GLU A 122 -2.17 12.45 -3.75
CA GLU A 122 -2.71 12.85 -5.05
C GLU A 122 -3.35 11.67 -5.78
N ARG A 123 -2.64 10.53 -5.88
CA ARG A 123 -3.20 9.31 -6.49
C ARG A 123 -4.45 8.85 -5.77
N PHE A 124 -4.44 8.82 -4.43
CA PHE A 124 -5.60 8.43 -3.64
C PHE A 124 -6.81 9.35 -3.90
N GLN A 125 -6.60 10.66 -4.01
CA GLN A 125 -7.67 11.61 -4.33
C GLN A 125 -8.22 11.39 -5.75
N GLU A 126 -7.35 11.13 -6.73
CA GLU A 126 -7.77 10.82 -8.10
C GLU A 126 -8.59 9.54 -8.17
N GLU A 127 -8.11 8.46 -7.55
CA GLU A 127 -8.80 7.17 -7.47
C GLU A 127 -10.14 7.31 -6.73
N SER A 128 -10.17 8.06 -5.62
CA SER A 128 -11.42 8.35 -4.87
C SER A 128 -12.44 9.07 -5.74
N ARG A 129 -12.00 10.03 -6.54
CA ARG A 129 -12.88 10.76 -7.46
C ARG A 129 -13.40 9.86 -8.58
N ILE A 130 -12.55 8.99 -9.14
CA ILE A 130 -12.94 8.03 -10.18
C ILE A 130 -13.97 7.04 -9.60
N TYR A 131 -13.65 6.43 -8.46
CA TYR A 131 -14.55 5.53 -7.74
C TYR A 131 -15.92 6.17 -7.50
N HIS A 132 -15.95 7.43 -7.03
CA HIS A 132 -17.22 8.14 -6.80
C HIS A 132 -18.02 8.35 -8.09
N LYS A 133 -17.35 8.68 -9.20
CA LYS A 133 -18.01 8.81 -10.51
C LYS A 133 -18.57 7.48 -10.99
N ASP A 134 -17.80 6.40 -10.86
CA ASP A 134 -18.21 5.06 -11.28
C ASP A 134 -19.40 4.58 -10.45
N TYR A 135 -19.39 4.84 -9.14
CA TYR A 135 -20.51 4.59 -8.24
C TYR A 135 -21.79 5.30 -8.70
N LEU A 136 -21.72 6.61 -8.95
CA LEU A 136 -22.89 7.39 -9.42
C LEU A 136 -23.38 6.95 -10.80
N ALA A 137 -22.46 6.59 -11.70
CA ALA A 137 -22.80 6.08 -13.02
C ALA A 137 -23.51 4.72 -12.92
N ALA A 138 -23.01 3.83 -12.07
CA ALA A 138 -23.63 2.53 -11.80
C ALA A 138 -25.03 2.68 -11.18
N GLU A 139 -25.19 3.56 -10.20
CA GLU A 139 -26.49 3.86 -9.57
C GLU A 139 -27.50 4.36 -10.60
N LYS A 140 -27.11 5.35 -11.42
CA LYS A 140 -27.95 5.85 -12.51
C LYS A 140 -28.32 4.76 -13.52
N GLN A 141 -27.37 3.87 -13.85
CA GLN A 141 -27.64 2.76 -14.77
C GLN A 141 -28.67 1.79 -14.19
N ILE A 142 -28.60 1.50 -12.88
CA ILE A 142 -29.58 0.65 -12.19
C ILE A 142 -30.98 1.27 -12.26
N ASP A 143 -31.10 2.57 -12.02
CA ASP A 143 -32.38 3.26 -12.13
C ASP A 143 -32.96 3.21 -13.54
N LEU A 144 -32.13 3.46 -14.55
CA LEU A 144 -32.54 3.37 -15.96
C LEU A 144 -32.97 1.94 -16.35
N ASN A 145 -32.25 0.93 -15.87
CA ASN A 145 -32.59 -0.48 -16.10
C ASN A 145 -33.94 -0.83 -15.46
N ASN A 146 -34.18 -0.38 -14.23
CA ASN A 146 -35.44 -0.60 -13.52
C ASN A 146 -36.61 0.12 -14.21
N GLN A 147 -36.40 1.36 -14.68
CA GLN A 147 -37.40 2.10 -15.45
C GLN A 147 -37.71 1.41 -16.78
N ALA A 148 -36.69 0.91 -17.48
CA ALA A 148 -36.86 0.16 -18.72
C ALA A 148 -37.65 -1.15 -18.48
N ALA A 149 -37.34 -1.88 -17.41
CA ALA A 149 -38.07 -3.08 -17.02
C ALA A 149 -39.55 -2.79 -16.72
N ASN A 150 -39.82 -1.73 -15.93
CA ASN A 150 -41.19 -1.31 -15.62
C ASN A 150 -41.97 -0.90 -16.87
N THR A 151 -41.33 -0.17 -17.79
CA THR A 151 -41.96 0.22 -19.05
C THR A 151 -42.27 -1.00 -19.91
N ALA A 152 -41.34 -1.95 -20.02
CA ALA A 152 -41.57 -3.19 -20.73
C ALA A 152 -42.69 -4.03 -20.10
N TYR A 153 -42.77 -4.08 -18.77
CA TYR A 153 -43.87 -4.72 -18.03
C TYR A 153 -45.22 -4.09 -18.37
N MET A 154 -45.32 -2.75 -18.34
CA MET A 154 -46.55 -2.05 -18.71
C MET A 154 -46.96 -2.29 -20.17
N GLN A 155 -45.99 -2.36 -21.08
CA GLN A 155 -46.25 -2.69 -22.49
C GLN A 155 -46.80 -4.11 -22.64
N GLU A 156 -46.19 -5.11 -21.99
CA GLU A 156 -46.69 -6.48 -22.02
C GLU A 156 -48.08 -6.62 -21.39
N GLN A 157 -48.32 -5.92 -20.28
CA GLN A 157 -49.64 -5.88 -19.65
C GLN A 157 -50.70 -5.27 -20.58
N THR A 158 -50.33 -4.24 -21.34
CA THR A 158 -51.21 -3.60 -22.33
C THR A 158 -51.54 -4.55 -23.47
N LYS A 159 -50.54 -5.25 -24.04
CA LYS A 159 -50.74 -6.28 -25.08
C LYS A 159 -51.68 -7.39 -24.60
N LEU A 160 -51.53 -7.83 -23.35
CA LEU A 160 -52.40 -8.85 -22.76
C LEU A 160 -53.84 -8.34 -22.59
N ASN A 161 -54.01 -7.09 -22.18
CA ASN A 161 -55.33 -6.46 -22.08
C ASN A 161 -55.99 -6.29 -23.46
N GLU A 162 -55.22 -5.91 -24.48
CA GLU A 162 -55.70 -5.86 -25.88
C GLU A 162 -56.10 -7.25 -26.39
N ALA A 163 -55.30 -8.28 -26.11
CA ALA A 163 -55.63 -9.67 -26.46
C ALA A 163 -56.93 -10.13 -25.76
N LYS A 164 -57.12 -9.81 -24.48
CA LYS A 164 -58.37 -10.08 -23.75
C LYS A 164 -59.57 -9.36 -24.35
N LYS A 165 -59.42 -8.07 -24.68
CA LYS A 165 -60.49 -7.29 -25.33
C LYS A 165 -60.86 -7.89 -26.69
N LYS A 166 -59.87 -8.25 -27.50
CA LYS A 166 -60.08 -8.92 -28.80
C LYS A 166 -60.84 -10.24 -28.63
N ALA A 167 -60.39 -11.11 -27.72
CA ALA A 167 -61.08 -12.37 -27.42
C ALA A 167 -62.51 -12.15 -26.91
N ALA A 168 -62.77 -11.10 -26.13
CA ALA A 168 -64.12 -10.74 -25.70
C ALA A 168 -65.02 -10.33 -26.87
N PHE A 169 -64.52 -9.53 -27.82
CA PHE A 169 -65.27 -9.16 -29.03
C PHE A 169 -65.52 -10.36 -29.96
N GLU A 170 -64.54 -11.25 -30.10
CA GLU A 170 -64.70 -12.50 -30.85
C GLU A 170 -65.78 -13.37 -30.21
N ASN A 171 -65.77 -13.54 -28.88
CA ASN A 171 -66.80 -14.29 -28.15
C ASN A 171 -68.19 -13.66 -28.29
N GLN A 172 -68.31 -12.32 -28.28
CA GLN A 172 -69.58 -11.64 -28.56
C GLN A 172 -70.07 -11.90 -29.99
N THR A 173 -69.16 -11.91 -30.95
CA THR A 173 -69.46 -12.21 -32.36
C THR A 173 -69.93 -13.66 -32.52
N LEU A 174 -69.27 -14.61 -31.85
CA LEU A 174 -69.68 -16.02 -31.81
C LEU A 174 -71.07 -16.19 -31.18
N LEU A 175 -71.34 -15.48 -30.08
CA LEU A 175 -72.65 -15.50 -29.45
C LEU A 175 -73.74 -14.95 -30.38
N ALA A 176 -73.48 -13.82 -31.05
CA ALA A 176 -74.42 -13.24 -32.02
C ALA A 176 -74.67 -14.20 -33.20
N LYS A 177 -73.62 -14.84 -33.74
CA LYS A 177 -73.75 -15.89 -34.76
C LYS A 177 -74.59 -17.07 -34.26
N SER A 178 -74.39 -17.51 -33.02
CA SER A 178 -75.18 -18.56 -32.40
C SER A 178 -76.67 -18.21 -32.37
N ILE A 179 -77.00 -16.99 -31.93
CA ILE A 179 -78.38 -16.52 -31.78
C ILE A 179 -79.02 -16.40 -33.15
N GLY A 180 -78.31 -15.85 -34.14
CA GLY A 180 -78.78 -15.75 -35.52
C GLY A 180 -79.05 -17.12 -36.15
N ALA A 181 -78.12 -18.08 -36.02
CA ALA A 181 -78.28 -19.43 -36.53
C ALA A 181 -79.43 -20.19 -35.84
N LYS A 182 -79.56 -20.07 -34.52
CA LYS A 182 -80.69 -20.65 -33.78
C LYS A 182 -82.01 -20.00 -34.20
N GLY A 183 -82.03 -18.67 -34.36
CA GLY A 183 -83.19 -17.91 -34.81
C GLY A 183 -83.67 -18.31 -36.21
N THR A 184 -82.76 -18.49 -37.17
CA THR A 184 -83.10 -18.95 -38.52
C THR A 184 -83.58 -20.40 -38.53
N ILE A 185 -82.97 -21.29 -37.75
CA ILE A 185 -83.44 -22.68 -37.59
C ILE A 185 -84.87 -22.71 -37.01
N LEU A 186 -85.14 -21.95 -35.96
CA LEU A 186 -86.47 -21.87 -35.34
C LEU A 186 -87.50 -21.22 -36.26
N ALA A 187 -87.14 -20.14 -36.97
CA ALA A 187 -88.02 -19.45 -37.91
C ALA A 187 -88.33 -20.28 -39.17
N SER A 188 -87.45 -21.23 -39.54
CA SER A 188 -87.67 -22.12 -40.69
C SER A 188 -88.83 -23.12 -40.50
N GLY A 189 -89.49 -23.13 -39.35
CA GLY A 189 -90.71 -23.93 -39.10
C GLY A 189 -90.48 -25.44 -39.10
N ARG A 190 -89.23 -25.90 -39.11
CA ARG A 190 -88.91 -27.32 -38.90
C ARG A 190 -89.43 -27.68 -37.51
N THR A 191 -90.13 -28.81 -37.37
CA THR A 191 -90.56 -29.38 -36.07
C THR A 191 -90.11 -30.84 -35.97
N GLY A 192 -89.71 -31.32 -34.78
CA GLY A 192 -89.28 -32.72 -34.53
C GLY A 192 -87.83 -32.92 -34.01
N GLN A 193 -87.46 -34.17 -33.71
CA GLN A 193 -86.14 -34.55 -33.12
C GLN A 193 -84.92 -34.08 -33.95
N SER A 194 -85.08 -33.92 -35.26
CA SER A 194 -84.02 -33.49 -36.17
C SER A 194 -83.53 -32.05 -35.92
N ILE A 195 -84.33 -31.19 -35.29
CA ILE A 195 -83.91 -29.83 -34.91
C ILE A 195 -82.95 -29.85 -33.73
N GLY A 196 -83.18 -30.75 -32.77
CA GLY A 196 -82.28 -30.92 -31.63
C GLY A 196 -80.87 -31.30 -32.07
N VAL A 197 -80.76 -32.10 -33.12
CA VAL A 197 -79.47 -32.46 -33.74
C VAL A 197 -78.82 -31.25 -34.42
N ILE A 198 -79.58 -30.50 -35.24
CA ILE A 198 -79.05 -29.32 -35.94
C ILE A 198 -78.63 -28.21 -34.96
N LEU A 199 -79.44 -27.94 -33.93
CA LEU A 199 -79.10 -26.99 -32.86
C LEU A 199 -77.87 -27.46 -32.08
N GLY A 200 -77.78 -28.76 -31.79
CA GLY A 200 -76.63 -29.36 -31.11
C GLY A 200 -75.34 -29.24 -31.94
N ASP A 201 -75.41 -29.34 -33.26
CA ASP A 201 -74.25 -29.15 -34.14
C ASP A 201 -73.78 -27.69 -34.19
N VAL A 202 -74.72 -26.72 -34.19
CA VAL A 202 -74.37 -25.29 -34.04
C VAL A 202 -73.66 -25.04 -32.70
N ASP A 203 -74.16 -25.62 -31.61
CA ASP A 203 -73.52 -25.47 -30.29
C ASP A 203 -72.14 -26.13 -30.20
N ARG A 204 -71.93 -27.27 -30.87
CA ARG A 204 -70.61 -27.92 -30.96
C ARG A 204 -69.60 -27.09 -31.74
N GLN A 205 -69.99 -26.55 -32.90
CA GLN A 205 -69.11 -25.70 -33.71
C GLN A 205 -68.67 -24.46 -32.93
N ILE A 206 -69.60 -23.81 -32.24
CA ILE A 206 -69.30 -22.61 -31.44
C ILE A 206 -68.51 -22.97 -30.19
N GLY A 207 -68.79 -24.13 -29.58
CA GLY A 207 -67.98 -24.67 -28.48
C GLY A 207 -66.52 -24.87 -28.89
N PHE A 208 -66.27 -25.40 -30.09
CA PHE A 208 -64.93 -25.58 -30.63
C PHE A 208 -64.24 -24.23 -30.90
N GLU A 209 -64.91 -23.29 -31.58
CA GLU A 209 -64.34 -21.95 -31.86
C GLU A 209 -64.03 -21.20 -30.56
N LYS A 210 -64.92 -21.29 -29.56
CA LYS A 210 -64.69 -20.69 -28.23
C LYS A 210 -63.50 -21.32 -27.51
N ALA A 211 -63.38 -22.65 -27.56
CA ALA A 211 -62.24 -23.36 -26.97
C ALA A 211 -60.91 -22.96 -27.65
N MET A 212 -60.92 -22.80 -28.99
CA MET A 212 -59.74 -22.35 -29.75
C MET A 212 -59.33 -20.92 -29.36
N ASN A 213 -60.30 -19.99 -29.24
CA ASN A 213 -60.04 -18.62 -28.83
C ASN A 213 -59.51 -18.55 -27.39
N GLN A 214 -60.07 -19.36 -26.48
CA GLN A 214 -59.62 -19.44 -25.10
C GLN A 214 -58.18 -20.00 -25.02
N ALA A 215 -57.89 -21.11 -25.71
CA ALA A 215 -56.54 -21.67 -25.76
C ALA A 215 -55.51 -20.68 -26.33
N THR A 216 -55.90 -19.90 -27.35
CA THR A 216 -55.06 -18.83 -27.90
C THR A 216 -54.80 -17.72 -26.88
N LEU A 217 -55.82 -17.34 -26.10
CA LEU A 217 -55.69 -16.33 -25.05
C LEU A 217 -54.77 -16.82 -23.91
N ASP A 218 -54.93 -18.07 -23.49
CA ASP A 218 -54.10 -18.68 -22.45
C ASP A 218 -52.64 -18.78 -22.89
N SER A 219 -52.37 -19.21 -24.13
CA SER A 219 -51.02 -19.20 -24.71
C SER A 219 -50.40 -17.80 -24.74
N LYS A 220 -51.19 -16.77 -25.09
CA LYS A 220 -50.72 -15.37 -25.05
C LYS A 220 -50.43 -14.90 -23.63
N ARG A 221 -51.24 -15.32 -22.66
CA ARG A 221 -51.01 -15.02 -21.25
C ARG A 221 -49.68 -15.60 -20.78
N ASP A 222 -49.42 -16.87 -21.08
CA ASP A 222 -48.18 -17.54 -20.70
C ASP A 222 -46.98 -16.88 -21.37
N ALA A 223 -47.08 -16.56 -22.67
CA ALA A 223 -46.04 -15.85 -23.40
C ALA A 223 -45.74 -14.48 -22.80
N SER A 224 -46.75 -13.70 -22.41
CA SER A 224 -46.55 -12.42 -21.73
C SER A 224 -45.92 -12.58 -20.35
N ILE A 225 -46.28 -13.60 -19.57
CA ILE A 225 -45.65 -13.89 -18.27
C ILE A 225 -44.15 -14.17 -18.47
N ILE A 226 -43.81 -15.06 -19.39
CA ILE A 226 -42.42 -15.39 -19.72
C ILE A 226 -41.65 -14.14 -20.19
N ALA A 227 -42.28 -13.31 -21.03
CA ALA A 227 -41.66 -12.06 -21.51
C ALA A 227 -41.41 -11.06 -20.36
N MET A 228 -42.38 -10.92 -19.44
CA MET A 228 -42.24 -10.05 -18.27
C MET A 228 -41.11 -10.54 -17.34
N GLU A 229 -41.06 -11.84 -17.04
CA GLU A 229 -39.97 -12.44 -16.25
C GLU A 229 -38.62 -12.30 -16.95
N GLY A 230 -38.55 -12.55 -18.25
CA GLY A 230 -37.33 -12.39 -19.05
C GLY A 230 -36.80 -10.95 -19.02
N ASN A 231 -37.68 -9.95 -19.09
CA ASN A 231 -37.31 -8.55 -18.98
C ASN A 231 -36.78 -8.20 -17.59
N TRP A 232 -37.39 -8.75 -16.53
CA TRP A 232 -36.91 -8.55 -15.16
C TRP A 232 -35.53 -9.20 -14.93
N LEU A 233 -35.34 -10.44 -15.38
CA LEU A 233 -34.05 -11.14 -15.30
C LEU A 233 -32.95 -10.41 -16.08
N LYS A 234 -33.29 -9.87 -17.25
CA LYS A 234 -32.38 -9.04 -18.04
C LYS A 234 -31.97 -7.79 -17.25
N ALA A 235 -32.92 -7.07 -16.66
CA ALA A 235 -32.62 -5.90 -15.85
C ALA A 235 -31.76 -6.25 -14.63
N GLN A 236 -32.04 -7.38 -13.96
CA GLN A 236 -31.23 -7.86 -12.84
C GLN A 236 -29.79 -8.18 -13.26
N SER A 237 -29.61 -8.84 -14.41
CA SER A 237 -28.30 -9.13 -14.98
C SER A 237 -27.52 -7.84 -15.31
N GLU A 238 -28.16 -6.87 -15.96
CA GLU A 238 -27.54 -5.57 -16.27
C GLU A 238 -27.23 -4.77 -14.99
N ASN A 239 -28.06 -4.86 -13.96
CA ASN A 239 -27.80 -4.25 -12.65
C ASN A 239 -26.55 -4.88 -11.99
N ASN A 240 -26.40 -6.20 -12.08
CA ASN A 240 -25.22 -6.88 -11.56
C ASN A 240 -23.96 -6.46 -12.34
N LYS A 241 -24.05 -6.30 -13.66
CA LYS A 241 -22.94 -5.77 -14.48
C LYS A 241 -22.56 -4.35 -14.03
N ALA A 242 -23.54 -3.46 -13.88
CA ALA A 242 -23.31 -2.08 -13.43
C ALA A 242 -22.67 -2.03 -12.02
N LYS A 243 -23.08 -2.90 -11.11
CA LYS A 243 -22.44 -3.01 -9.78
C LYS A 243 -21.03 -3.57 -9.86
N SER A 244 -20.80 -4.56 -10.72
CA SER A 244 -19.48 -5.18 -10.90
C SER A 244 -18.47 -4.25 -11.59
N SER A 245 -18.92 -3.23 -12.31
CA SER A 245 -18.05 -2.21 -12.89
C SER A 245 -17.55 -1.18 -11.88
N ILE A 246 -18.12 -1.14 -10.68
CA ILE A 246 -17.61 -0.28 -9.61
C ILE A 246 -16.27 -0.87 -9.15
N GLY A 247 -15.20 -0.08 -9.27
CA GLY A 247 -13.86 -0.48 -8.83
C GLY A 247 -13.79 -0.77 -7.32
N LEU A 248 -12.64 -1.26 -6.88
CA LEU A 248 -12.35 -1.39 -5.45
C LEU A 248 -12.38 -0.01 -4.79
N ILE A 249 -12.85 0.05 -3.54
CA ILE A 249 -12.78 1.26 -2.74
C ILE A 249 -11.29 1.61 -2.59
N PRO A 250 -10.86 2.82 -2.98
CA PRO A 250 -9.47 3.20 -2.84
C PRO A 250 -9.13 3.31 -1.35
N GLU A 251 -7.94 2.85 -1.00
CA GLU A 251 -7.41 2.92 0.35
C GLU A 251 -6.09 3.68 0.32
N LEU A 252 -5.89 4.58 1.27
CA LEU A 252 -4.60 5.21 1.46
C LEU A 252 -3.67 4.17 2.08
N GLY A 253 -2.86 3.51 1.23
CA GLY A 253 -1.90 2.52 1.67
C GLY A 253 -0.82 3.10 2.60
N TYR A 254 0.14 2.27 2.99
CA TYR A 254 1.23 2.68 3.89
C TYR A 254 1.92 3.96 3.42
N LEU A 255 1.96 4.96 4.30
CA LEU A 255 2.72 6.19 4.11
C LEU A 255 4.13 5.95 4.64
N PRO A 256 5.19 6.27 3.87
CA PRO A 256 6.54 6.15 4.37
C PRO A 256 6.73 7.03 5.62
N ASP A 257 7.44 6.48 6.60
CA ASP A 257 7.79 7.18 7.83
C ASP A 257 8.88 8.21 7.56
N VAL A 258 8.80 9.35 8.26
CA VAL A 258 9.86 10.35 8.23
C VAL A 258 11.06 9.81 9.01
N PRO A 259 12.29 10.00 8.52
CA PRO A 259 13.48 9.50 9.22
C PRO A 259 13.63 10.20 10.56
N ASP A 260 14.00 9.43 11.59
CA ASP A 260 14.34 9.92 12.93
C ASP A 260 15.50 10.93 12.87
N SER A 261 15.64 11.77 13.90
CA SER A 261 16.66 12.82 13.97
C SER A 261 18.09 12.29 13.71
N PRO A 262 18.97 13.07 13.06
CA PRO A 262 20.34 12.63 12.79
C PRO A 262 21.09 12.29 14.09
N ILE A 263 21.79 11.16 14.09
CA ILE A 263 22.65 10.73 15.20
C ILE A 263 23.99 11.46 15.03
N TYR A 264 24.21 12.52 15.80
CA TYR A 264 25.45 13.29 15.75
C TYR A 264 26.60 12.56 16.45
N VAL A 265 27.83 12.76 15.95
CA VAL A 265 29.05 12.33 16.63
C VAL A 265 29.35 13.34 17.73
N THR A 266 29.41 12.87 18.99
CA THR A 266 29.81 13.67 20.15
C THR A 266 31.33 13.59 20.33
N GLY A 267 31.98 14.75 20.48
CA GLY A 267 33.41 14.87 20.79
C GLY A 267 33.74 14.64 22.26
#